data_AF-A0A935QZ55-F1
#
_entry.id   AF-A0A935QZ55-F1
#
_cell.length_a   1.000
_cell.length_b   1.000
_cell.length_c   1.000
_cell.angle_alpha   90.00
_cell.angle_beta   90.00
_cell.angle_gamma   90.00
#
_symmetry.space_group_name_H-M   'P 1'
#
loop_
_entity.id
_entity.type
_entity.pdbx_description
1 polymer ?
#
loop_
_entity_poly.entity_id
_entity_poly.type
_entity_poly.pdbx_seq_one_letter_code
_entity_poly.pdbx_strand_id
1 'polypeptide(L)'
;MLLLLVACSRLNTPTLPESSPGADRLLVLVHGGGDGPEDWPTTMAEAISANLIEPERWDVWTYEWIDDAQGSVNVTKRGEDHGRWLGARLAERDYEHLHLIGHSAGAAVLYGVSDTLAEEAGLTLHETYLDPFGGQGLLRWEYGERRYGEGADFADAVLNTLDGVPSTDEPFHNTLSFDVSALAEDDMSAIEGHRLPILLYEESVWSPISGFGWAFSAEFTGEIPSFESLGVARGEVVTLD
;
A
#
# COMPACT_ATOMS: atom_id res chain seq x y z
N MET A 1 11.93 17.86 -40.44
CA MET A 1 12.37 16.77 -39.54
C MET A 1 12.49 17.37 -38.15
N LEU A 2 11.43 17.29 -37.36
CA LEU A 2 11.39 17.82 -35.99
C LEU A 2 11.87 16.69 -35.07
N LEU A 3 13.09 16.79 -34.54
CA LEU A 3 13.54 15.88 -33.48
C LEU A 3 12.79 16.26 -32.21
N LEU A 4 11.80 15.45 -31.83
CA LEU A 4 11.32 15.41 -30.44
C LEU A 4 12.42 14.77 -29.61
N LEU A 5 13.15 15.60 -28.86
CA LEU A 5 13.93 15.14 -27.72
C LEU A 5 12.95 14.66 -26.66
N VAL A 6 12.71 13.34 -26.61
CA VAL A 6 12.11 12.71 -25.44
C VAL A 6 13.16 12.80 -24.35
N ALA A 7 13.07 13.84 -23.52
CA ALA A 7 13.82 13.87 -22.28
C ALA A 7 13.26 12.73 -21.42
N CYS A 8 14.06 11.68 -21.17
CA CYS A 8 13.75 10.74 -20.10
C CYS A 8 13.75 11.55 -18.79
N SER A 9 12.57 11.88 -18.26
CA SER A 9 12.46 12.44 -16.92
C SER A 9 13.02 11.40 -15.96
N ARG A 10 14.07 11.75 -15.22
CA ARG A 10 14.57 10.91 -14.12
C ARG A 10 13.51 10.91 -13.02
N LEU A 11 13.23 9.75 -12.44
CA LEU A 11 12.41 9.63 -11.24
C LEU A 11 13.11 10.38 -10.09
N ASN A 12 12.34 11.09 -9.26
CA ASN A 12 12.87 11.68 -8.04
C ASN A 12 12.73 10.67 -6.89
N THR A 13 13.75 9.83 -6.71
CA THR A 13 13.71 8.75 -5.72
C THR A 13 14.36 9.19 -4.40
N PRO A 14 13.72 8.96 -3.23
CA PRO A 14 14.32 9.27 -1.94
C PRO A 14 15.50 8.34 -1.64
N THR A 15 16.32 8.69 -0.66
CA THR A 15 17.37 7.79 -0.16
C THR A 15 16.74 6.71 0.73
N LEU A 16 16.97 5.44 0.41
CA LEU A 16 16.57 4.32 1.28
C LEU A 16 17.30 4.43 2.63
N PRO A 17 16.61 4.41 3.78
CA PRO A 17 17.26 4.48 5.09
C PRO A 17 18.25 3.33 5.31
N GLU A 18 19.22 3.55 6.20
CA GLU A 18 20.08 2.46 6.70
C GLU A 18 19.24 1.54 7.59
N SER A 19 19.48 0.23 7.50
CA SER A 19 18.78 -0.75 8.33
C SER A 19 19.24 -0.65 9.78
N SER A 20 18.32 -0.69 10.73
CA SER A 20 18.67 -0.65 12.16
C SER A 20 19.38 -1.95 12.59
N PRO A 21 20.29 -1.91 13.59
CA PRO A 21 20.93 -3.12 14.08
C PRO A 21 19.92 -4.13 14.63
N GLY A 22 19.84 -5.31 14.01
CA GLY A 22 18.91 -6.37 14.40
C GLY A 22 17.55 -6.32 13.70
N ALA A 23 17.30 -5.28 12.89
CA ALA A 23 16.11 -5.22 12.06
C ALA A 23 16.24 -6.21 10.89
N ASP A 24 15.29 -7.13 10.81
CA ASP A 24 15.11 -8.08 9.71
C ASP A 24 13.73 -7.93 9.06
N ARG A 25 12.96 -6.92 9.46
CA ARG A 25 11.67 -6.56 8.88
C ARG A 25 11.61 -5.08 8.57
N LEU A 26 10.89 -4.73 7.51
CA LEU A 26 10.65 -3.34 7.12
C LEU A 26 9.18 -3.12 6.81
N LEU A 27 8.62 -2.08 7.42
CA LEU A 27 7.32 -1.52 7.05
C LEU A 27 7.52 -0.23 6.26
N VAL A 28 6.91 -0.14 5.07
CA VAL A 28 6.94 1.05 4.23
C VAL A 28 5.53 1.61 4.02
N LEU A 29 5.30 2.86 4.41
CA LEU A 29 4.05 3.59 4.14
C LEU A 29 4.21 4.48 2.91
N VAL A 30 3.26 4.41 1.98
CA VAL A 30 3.31 5.11 0.69
C VAL A 30 2.04 5.93 0.48
N HIS A 31 2.21 7.26 0.42
CA HIS A 31 1.11 8.20 0.21
C HIS A 31 0.58 8.20 -1.24
N GLY A 32 -0.61 8.80 -1.41
CA GLY A 32 -1.28 8.96 -2.70
C GLY A 32 -0.91 10.23 -3.47
N GLY A 33 -1.67 10.52 -4.53
CA GLY A 33 -1.50 11.72 -5.34
C GLY A 33 -2.03 12.97 -4.64
N GLY A 34 -1.18 13.96 -4.42
CA GLY A 34 -1.55 15.21 -3.73
C GLY A 34 -1.25 15.21 -2.24
N ASP A 35 -1.01 14.04 -1.66
CA ASP A 35 -0.51 13.87 -0.29
C ASP A 35 1.03 13.88 -0.26
N GLY A 36 1.58 14.02 0.94
CA GLY A 36 2.97 13.74 1.29
C GLY A 36 3.09 12.98 2.62
N PRO A 37 4.31 12.67 3.07
CA PRO A 37 4.56 11.95 4.32
C PRO A 37 3.95 12.61 5.55
N GLU A 38 3.88 13.95 5.58
CA GLU A 38 3.38 14.72 6.72
C GLU A 38 1.84 14.72 6.85
N ASP A 39 1.10 14.13 5.91
CA ASP A 39 -0.36 14.07 5.97
C ASP A 39 -0.82 12.93 6.89
N TRP A 40 -0.81 11.69 6.37
CA TRP A 40 -1.20 10.49 7.13
C TRP A 40 -0.04 9.52 7.39
N PRO A 41 0.96 9.35 6.49
CA PRO A 41 1.96 8.30 6.68
C PRO A 41 2.78 8.48 7.97
N THR A 42 3.20 9.70 8.31
CA THR A 42 3.97 9.94 9.55
C THR A 42 3.15 9.60 10.79
N THR A 43 1.90 10.07 10.88
CA THR A 43 1.01 9.77 12.02
C THR A 43 0.77 8.26 12.17
N MET A 44 0.53 7.57 11.05
CA MET A 44 0.34 6.12 11.07
C MET A 44 1.64 5.37 11.40
N ALA A 45 2.79 5.82 10.91
CA ALA A 45 4.09 5.26 11.28
C ALA A 45 4.36 5.37 12.78
N GLU A 46 4.03 6.51 13.39
CA GLU A 46 4.13 6.73 14.83
C GLU A 46 3.19 5.81 15.61
N ALA A 47 1.93 5.69 15.16
CA ALA A 47 0.94 4.79 15.75
C ALA A 47 1.42 3.33 15.71
N ILE A 48 1.90 2.88 14.55
CA ILE A 48 2.44 1.53 14.37
C ILE A 48 3.65 1.34 15.28
N SER A 49 4.64 2.24 15.23
CA SER A 49 5.86 2.15 16.03
C SER A 49 5.58 2.04 17.53
N ALA A 50 4.51 2.68 18.01
CA ALA A 50 4.07 2.60 19.41
C ALA A 50 3.43 1.25 19.79
N ASN A 51 2.98 0.46 18.82
CA ASN A 51 2.22 -0.78 19.01
C ASN A 51 2.93 -2.03 18.42
N LEU A 52 4.14 -1.89 17.89
CA LEU A 52 4.94 -3.01 17.40
C LEU A 52 5.22 -4.03 18.49
N ILE A 53 5.03 -5.31 18.18
CA ILE A 53 5.71 -6.38 18.88
C ILE A 53 7.13 -6.55 18.33
N GLU A 54 8.09 -6.89 19.20
CA GLU A 54 9.52 -7.01 18.83
C GLU A 54 10.04 -5.77 18.06
N PRO A 55 9.87 -4.54 18.60
CA PRO A 55 10.16 -3.29 17.87
C PRO A 55 11.60 -3.20 17.35
N GLU A 56 12.55 -3.90 17.97
CA GLU A 56 13.95 -3.97 17.53
C GLU A 56 14.14 -4.70 16.18
N ARG A 57 13.15 -5.48 15.74
CA ARG A 57 13.19 -6.21 14.47
C ARG A 57 12.65 -5.42 13.29
N TRP A 58 11.99 -4.30 13.54
CA TRP A 58 11.28 -3.53 12.54
C TRP A 58 11.96 -2.19 12.29
N ASP A 59 12.26 -1.93 11.02
CA ASP A 59 12.37 -0.58 10.51
C ASP A 59 10.99 -0.11 10.04
N VAL A 60 10.66 1.17 10.27
CA VAL A 60 9.41 1.80 9.79
C VAL A 60 9.78 3.03 8.99
N TRP A 61 9.28 3.13 7.76
CA TRP A 61 9.66 4.20 6.84
C TRP A 61 8.48 4.75 6.04
N THR A 62 8.44 6.07 5.85
CA THR A 62 7.50 6.75 4.96
C THR A 62 8.19 7.07 3.63
N TYR A 63 7.67 6.50 2.53
CA TYR A 63 8.23 6.68 1.19
C TYR A 63 7.74 7.99 0.57
N GLU A 64 8.67 8.93 0.35
CA GLU A 64 8.40 10.23 -0.26
C GLU A 64 8.54 10.17 -1.79
N TRP A 65 7.48 10.54 -2.52
CA TRP A 65 7.46 10.60 -3.98
C TRP A 65 6.54 11.70 -4.54
N ILE A 66 6.25 12.75 -3.75
CA ILE A 66 5.29 13.82 -4.06
C ILE A 66 5.51 14.49 -5.41
N ASP A 67 6.77 14.70 -5.81
CA ASP A 67 7.12 15.34 -7.09
C ASP A 67 6.62 14.54 -8.32
N ASP A 68 6.51 13.22 -8.18
CA ASP A 68 6.03 12.32 -9.22
C ASP A 68 4.56 11.90 -9.00
N ALA A 69 4.06 12.03 -7.76
CA ALA A 69 2.67 11.76 -7.37
C ALA A 69 1.68 12.88 -7.74
N GLN A 70 2.12 14.14 -7.80
CA GLN A 70 1.23 15.28 -8.04
C GLN A 70 0.93 15.53 -9.53
N GLY A 71 -0.35 15.73 -9.85
CA GLY A 71 -0.80 16.31 -11.12
C GLY A 71 -0.54 15.47 -12.38
N SER A 72 -0.19 14.18 -12.21
CA SER A 72 0.18 13.30 -13.31
C SER A 72 -1.01 12.46 -13.80
N VAL A 73 -1.37 12.61 -15.08
CA VAL A 73 -2.29 11.68 -15.77
C VAL A 73 -1.75 10.23 -15.80
N ASN A 74 -0.45 10.07 -15.56
CA ASN A 74 0.25 8.79 -15.51
C ASN A 74 0.74 8.45 -14.09
N VAL A 75 0.07 8.95 -13.05
CA VAL A 75 0.52 8.78 -11.65
C VAL A 75 0.77 7.31 -11.29
N THR A 76 -0.12 6.40 -11.71
CA THR A 76 0.03 4.95 -11.52
C THR A 76 1.27 4.40 -12.22
N LYS A 77 1.51 4.80 -13.47
CA LYS A 77 2.70 4.34 -14.22
C LYS A 77 3.99 4.86 -13.57
N ARG A 78 3.97 6.07 -13.01
CA ARG A 78 5.10 6.61 -12.24
C ARG A 78 5.27 5.88 -10.92
N GLY A 79 4.18 5.61 -10.20
CA GLY A 79 4.18 4.82 -8.98
C GLY A 79 4.82 3.45 -9.21
N GLU A 80 4.46 2.74 -10.28
CA GLU A 80 5.11 1.49 -10.66
C GLU A 80 6.62 1.64 -10.90
N ASP A 81 7.06 2.72 -11.54
CA ASP A 81 8.48 2.96 -11.79
C ASP A 81 9.24 3.25 -10.48
N HIS A 82 8.62 3.97 -9.53
CA HIS A 82 9.12 4.12 -8.17
C HIS A 82 9.19 2.78 -7.44
N GLY A 83 8.14 1.97 -7.53
CA GLY A 83 8.06 0.64 -6.93
C GLY A 83 9.16 -0.28 -7.45
N ARG A 84 9.39 -0.30 -8.77
CA ARG A 84 10.48 -1.09 -9.37
C ARG A 84 11.85 -0.63 -8.92
N TRP A 85 12.06 0.68 -8.86
CA TRP A 85 13.30 1.22 -8.31
C TRP A 85 13.48 0.80 -6.84
N LEU A 86 12.42 0.92 -6.03
CA LEU A 86 12.46 0.60 -4.61
C LEU A 86 12.69 -0.90 -4.39
N GLY A 87 11.96 -1.76 -5.09
CA GLY A 87 12.14 -3.22 -5.05
C GLY A 87 13.57 -3.62 -5.39
N ALA A 88 14.16 -3.03 -6.43
CA ALA A 88 15.56 -3.29 -6.78
C ALA A 88 16.55 -2.87 -5.66
N ARG A 89 16.24 -1.85 -4.86
CA ARG A 89 17.06 -1.46 -3.70
C ARG A 89 16.82 -2.33 -2.48
N LEU A 90 15.60 -2.82 -2.29
CA LEU A 90 15.25 -3.71 -1.19
C LEU A 90 15.81 -5.12 -1.42
N ALA A 91 15.95 -5.58 -2.67
CA ALA A 91 16.67 -6.81 -3.01
C ALA A 91 18.15 -6.79 -2.60
N GLU A 92 18.74 -5.61 -2.39
CA GLU A 92 20.12 -5.45 -1.91
C GLU A 92 20.20 -5.46 -0.36
N ARG A 93 19.07 -5.64 0.34
CA ARG A 93 18.98 -5.66 1.80
C ARG A 93 18.68 -7.07 2.31
N ASP A 94 19.07 -7.34 3.55
CA ASP A 94 18.87 -8.63 4.22
C ASP A 94 17.56 -8.65 5.05
N TYR A 95 16.49 -8.04 4.55
CA TYR A 95 15.18 -8.15 5.19
C TYR A 95 14.56 -9.52 4.86
N GLU A 96 13.91 -10.15 5.84
CA GLU A 96 13.15 -11.39 5.69
C GLU A 96 11.65 -11.12 5.44
N HIS A 97 11.17 -9.94 5.85
CA HIS A 97 9.76 -9.56 5.71
C HIS A 97 9.62 -8.08 5.33
N LEU A 98 8.79 -7.81 4.32
CA LEU A 98 8.36 -6.47 3.96
C LEU A 98 6.85 -6.36 4.11
N HIS A 99 6.40 -5.32 4.81
CA HIS A 99 5.01 -4.91 4.80
C HIS A 99 4.89 -3.53 4.16
N LEU A 100 4.16 -3.45 3.05
CA LEU A 100 3.96 -2.23 2.30
C LEU A 100 2.51 -1.77 2.47
N ILE A 101 2.30 -0.54 2.94
CA ILE A 101 0.97 0.04 3.13
C ILE A 101 0.83 1.24 2.18
N GLY A 102 -0.09 1.17 1.22
CA GLY A 102 -0.20 2.15 0.15
C GLY A 102 -1.61 2.70 0.01
N HIS A 103 -1.74 4.02 -0.04
CA HIS A 103 -3.02 4.69 -0.27
C HIS A 103 -3.17 5.21 -1.71
N SER A 104 -4.36 5.09 -2.30
CA SER A 104 -4.67 5.68 -3.60
C SER A 104 -3.64 5.30 -4.68
N ALA A 105 -3.03 6.28 -5.34
CA ALA A 105 -1.97 6.07 -6.33
C ALA A 105 -0.69 5.42 -5.76
N GLY A 106 -0.49 5.46 -4.43
CA GLY A 106 0.59 4.76 -3.73
C GLY A 106 0.50 3.24 -3.89
N ALA A 107 -0.70 2.69 -4.14
CA ALA A 107 -0.90 1.29 -4.49
C ALA A 107 -0.07 0.82 -5.70
N ALA A 108 0.19 1.72 -6.65
CA ALA A 108 1.01 1.40 -7.81
C ALA A 108 2.49 1.23 -7.46
N VAL A 109 2.97 1.92 -6.42
CA VAL A 109 4.33 1.75 -5.87
C VAL A 109 4.45 0.37 -5.23
N LEU A 110 3.47 -0.03 -4.41
CA LEU A 110 3.38 -1.37 -3.82
C LEU A 110 3.52 -2.44 -4.91
N TYR A 111 2.65 -2.38 -5.92
CA TYR A 111 2.68 -3.31 -7.05
C TYR A 111 4.03 -3.33 -7.76
N GLY A 112 4.67 -2.17 -7.97
CA GLY A 112 5.99 -2.14 -8.59
C GLY A 112 7.08 -2.82 -7.75
N VAL A 113 6.99 -2.75 -6.41
CA VAL A 113 7.89 -3.47 -5.50
C VAL A 113 7.66 -4.97 -5.61
N SER A 114 6.41 -5.43 -5.46
CA SER A 114 6.10 -6.88 -5.52
C SER A 114 6.34 -7.48 -6.90
N ASP A 115 6.04 -6.78 -8.01
CA ASP A 115 6.40 -7.21 -9.37
C ASP A 115 7.92 -7.41 -9.54
N THR A 116 8.74 -6.67 -8.77
CA THR A 116 10.21 -6.79 -8.81
C THR A 116 10.72 -7.91 -7.92
N LEU A 117 10.04 -8.19 -6.81
CA LEU A 117 10.50 -9.08 -5.74
C LEU A 117 9.75 -10.42 -5.68
N ALA A 118 8.77 -10.67 -6.55
CA ALA A 118 7.90 -11.85 -6.50
C ALA A 118 8.62 -13.21 -6.51
N GLU A 119 9.86 -13.27 -7.01
CA GLU A 119 10.68 -14.48 -7.06
C GLU A 119 11.86 -14.46 -6.09
N GLU A 120 11.97 -13.45 -5.22
CA GLU A 120 13.07 -13.33 -4.26
C GLU A 120 12.94 -14.38 -3.14
N ALA A 121 13.93 -15.27 -3.04
CA ALA A 121 13.83 -16.41 -2.15
C ALA A 121 14.11 -16.02 -0.70
N GLY A 122 13.19 -16.38 0.21
CA GLY A 122 13.35 -16.13 1.64
C GLY A 122 12.86 -14.75 2.09
N LEU A 123 12.33 -13.95 1.18
CA LEU A 123 11.59 -12.73 1.48
C LEU A 123 10.09 -13.03 1.52
N THR A 124 9.40 -12.51 2.53
CA THR A 124 7.94 -12.48 2.55
C THR A 124 7.44 -11.07 2.23
N LEU A 125 6.48 -10.96 1.31
CA LEU A 125 5.82 -9.72 0.92
C LEU A 125 4.38 -9.67 1.44
N HIS A 126 4.08 -8.66 2.25
CA HIS A 126 2.75 -8.31 2.72
C HIS A 126 2.38 -6.92 2.17
N GLU A 127 1.18 -6.80 1.57
CA GLU A 127 0.68 -5.53 1.04
C GLU A 127 -0.70 -5.17 1.59
N THR A 128 -0.83 -3.98 2.19
CA THR A 128 -2.12 -3.37 2.53
C THR A 128 -2.43 -2.22 1.59
N TYR A 129 -3.58 -2.32 0.93
CA TYR A 129 -4.10 -1.31 0.03
C TYR A 129 -5.19 -0.50 0.70
N LEU A 130 -4.99 0.81 0.85
CA LEU A 130 -5.97 1.73 1.42
C LEU A 130 -6.60 2.53 0.26
N ASP A 131 -7.85 2.23 -0.07
CA ASP A 131 -8.55 2.84 -1.21
C ASP A 131 -7.70 2.96 -2.50
N PRO A 132 -7.16 1.84 -2.99
CA PRO A 132 -6.17 1.83 -4.06
C PRO A 132 -6.74 2.37 -5.37
N PHE A 133 -6.03 3.31 -6.00
CA PHE A 133 -6.37 3.79 -7.33
C PHE A 133 -5.87 2.79 -8.39
N GLY A 134 -6.79 2.14 -9.09
CA GLY A 134 -6.49 1.08 -10.06
C GLY A 134 -6.22 1.55 -11.50
N GLY A 135 -6.48 2.82 -11.82
CA GLY A 135 -6.47 3.29 -13.21
C GLY A 135 -5.07 3.50 -13.77
N GLN A 136 -4.77 2.99 -14.96
CA GLN A 136 -3.49 3.20 -15.66
C GLN A 136 -3.69 3.93 -17.01
N GLY A 137 -3.67 5.26 -16.96
CA GLY A 137 -3.93 6.11 -18.13
C GLY A 137 -5.40 6.06 -18.57
N LEU A 138 -5.71 6.65 -19.73
CA LEU A 138 -7.10 6.95 -20.13
C LEU A 138 -7.98 5.74 -20.49
N LEU A 139 -7.40 4.54 -20.65
CA LEU A 139 -8.08 3.37 -21.23
C LEU A 139 -7.98 2.09 -20.39
N ARG A 140 -7.27 2.10 -19.26
CA ARG A 140 -7.05 0.89 -18.44
C ARG A 140 -7.49 1.14 -17.01
N TRP A 141 -8.79 1.27 -16.81
CA TRP A 141 -9.38 1.55 -15.50
C TRP A 141 -9.24 0.34 -14.56
N GLU A 142 -9.51 -0.87 -15.06
CA GLU A 142 -9.38 -2.11 -14.29
C GLU A 142 -7.92 -2.64 -14.18
N TYR A 143 -6.90 -1.78 -14.28
CA TYR A 143 -5.51 -2.27 -14.28
C TYR A 143 -5.12 -2.80 -12.90
N GLY A 144 -5.31 -1.98 -11.86
CA GLY A 144 -5.02 -2.35 -10.48
C GLY A 144 -5.86 -3.53 -10.00
N GLU A 145 -7.17 -3.54 -10.27
CA GLU A 145 -8.11 -4.61 -9.88
C GLU A 145 -7.59 -6.02 -10.19
N ARG A 146 -6.89 -6.16 -11.33
CA ARG A 146 -6.34 -7.44 -11.79
C ARG A 146 -4.92 -7.74 -11.30
N ARG A 147 -4.16 -6.73 -10.87
CA ARG A 147 -2.70 -6.80 -10.71
C ARG A 147 -2.22 -6.59 -9.29
N TYR A 148 -2.83 -5.67 -8.55
CA TYR A 148 -2.43 -5.39 -7.18
C TYR A 148 -2.62 -6.65 -6.33
N GLY A 149 -1.63 -6.94 -5.47
CA GLY A 149 -1.54 -8.15 -4.66
C GLY A 149 -1.06 -9.42 -5.37
N GLU A 150 -0.86 -9.42 -6.70
CA GLU A 150 -0.47 -10.63 -7.46
C GLU A 150 0.91 -11.16 -7.04
N GLY A 151 1.86 -10.26 -6.77
CA GLY A 151 3.24 -10.61 -6.38
C GLY A 151 3.47 -10.75 -4.88
N ALA A 152 2.45 -10.52 -4.04
CA ALA A 152 2.58 -10.60 -2.59
C ALA A 152 2.16 -11.97 -2.05
N ASP A 153 2.81 -12.43 -0.98
CA ASP A 153 2.43 -13.65 -0.26
C ASP A 153 1.07 -13.50 0.41
N PHE A 154 0.81 -12.31 0.97
CA PHE A 154 -0.47 -11.89 1.49
C PHE A 154 -0.76 -10.44 1.11
N ALA A 155 -2.01 -10.16 0.76
CA ALA A 155 -2.45 -8.80 0.49
C ALA A 155 -3.87 -8.60 0.98
N ASP A 156 -4.13 -7.45 1.59
CA ASP A 156 -5.45 -7.00 1.99
C ASP A 156 -5.75 -5.61 1.44
N ALA A 157 -7.03 -5.27 1.38
CA ALA A 157 -7.48 -3.95 0.92
C ALA A 157 -8.60 -3.44 1.83
N VAL A 158 -8.59 -2.14 2.15
CA VAL A 158 -9.70 -1.45 2.80
C VAL A 158 -10.28 -0.47 1.80
N LEU A 159 -11.54 -0.63 1.44
CA LEU A 159 -12.18 0.03 0.29
C LEU A 159 -13.38 0.87 0.73
N ASN A 160 -13.53 2.06 0.15
CA ASN A 160 -14.79 2.78 0.19
C ASN A 160 -15.38 2.92 -1.23
N THR A 161 -16.18 1.94 -1.63
CA THR A 161 -16.83 1.85 -2.95
C THR A 161 -17.93 2.89 -3.24
N LEU A 162 -18.22 3.79 -2.28
CA LEU A 162 -19.26 4.81 -2.39
C LEU A 162 -18.72 6.24 -2.41
N ASP A 163 -17.40 6.42 -2.42
CA ASP A 163 -16.79 7.77 -2.42
C ASP A 163 -16.93 8.49 -3.79
N GLY A 164 -17.24 7.73 -4.85
CA GLY A 164 -17.42 8.24 -6.21
C GLY A 164 -16.12 8.60 -6.91
N VAL A 165 -14.97 8.13 -6.40
CA VAL A 165 -13.66 8.24 -7.03
C VAL A 165 -13.54 7.14 -8.09
N PRO A 166 -13.35 7.47 -9.38
CA PRO A 166 -13.26 6.44 -10.40
C PRO A 166 -12.07 5.51 -10.16
N SER A 167 -12.29 4.20 -10.33
CA SER A 167 -11.25 3.15 -10.27
C SER A 167 -10.73 2.81 -8.86
N THR A 168 -11.43 3.21 -7.81
CA THR A 168 -11.24 2.76 -6.41
C THR A 168 -12.41 1.89 -5.91
N ASP A 169 -13.48 1.77 -6.70
CA ASP A 169 -14.79 1.24 -6.25
C ASP A 169 -14.98 -0.28 -6.40
N GLU A 170 -13.99 -1.02 -6.88
CA GLU A 170 -14.15 -2.45 -7.21
C GLU A 170 -13.19 -3.32 -6.37
N PRO A 171 -13.65 -4.49 -5.88
CA PRO A 171 -12.79 -5.43 -5.18
C PRO A 171 -11.63 -5.96 -6.04
N PHE A 172 -10.47 -6.17 -5.40
CA PHE A 172 -9.25 -6.61 -6.06
C PHE A 172 -9.11 -8.12 -6.04
N HIS A 173 -8.74 -8.73 -7.17
CA HIS A 173 -8.79 -10.19 -7.32
C HIS A 173 -7.77 -10.95 -6.48
N ASN A 174 -6.71 -10.29 -6.01
CA ASN A 174 -5.60 -10.94 -5.33
C ASN A 174 -5.50 -10.57 -3.85
N THR A 175 -6.49 -9.88 -3.29
CA THR A 175 -6.50 -9.40 -1.90
C THR A 175 -7.64 -10.01 -1.09
N LEU A 176 -7.54 -9.94 0.24
CA LEU A 176 -8.70 -9.95 1.12
C LEU A 176 -9.22 -8.52 1.24
N SER A 177 -10.40 -8.22 0.69
CA SER A 177 -10.94 -6.86 0.70
C SER A 177 -11.93 -6.65 1.85
N PHE A 178 -11.81 -5.53 2.54
CA PHE A 178 -12.75 -5.02 3.54
C PHE A 178 -13.50 -3.84 2.95
N ASP A 179 -14.77 -4.04 2.65
CA ASP A 179 -15.67 -2.98 2.20
C ASP A 179 -16.20 -2.24 3.44
N VAL A 180 -15.76 -0.99 3.61
CA VAL A 180 -16.13 -0.11 4.72
C VAL A 180 -17.17 0.93 4.33
N SER A 181 -17.76 0.84 3.13
CA SER A 181 -18.69 1.84 2.65
C SER A 181 -19.92 2.06 3.53
N ALA A 182 -20.37 1.03 4.25
CA ALA A 182 -21.50 1.16 5.17
C ALA A 182 -21.16 2.01 6.42
N LEU A 183 -19.88 2.26 6.69
CA LEU A 183 -19.40 3.10 7.78
C LEU A 183 -19.24 4.57 7.37
N ALA A 184 -19.38 4.90 6.09
CA ALA A 184 -19.35 6.28 5.61
C ALA A 184 -20.61 7.05 6.01
N GLU A 185 -20.44 8.30 6.45
CA GLU A 185 -21.56 9.20 6.74
C GLU A 185 -22.23 9.69 5.45
N ASP A 186 -23.56 9.84 5.46
CA ASP A 186 -24.35 10.21 4.26
C ASP A 186 -23.94 11.54 3.61
N ASP A 187 -23.34 12.47 4.37
CA ASP A 187 -22.92 13.79 3.91
C ASP A 187 -21.40 13.93 3.70
N MET A 188 -20.66 12.83 3.79
CA MET A 188 -19.22 12.77 3.56
C MET A 188 -18.88 13.17 2.12
N SER A 189 -17.93 14.10 1.95
CA SER A 189 -17.45 14.46 0.61
C SER A 189 -16.62 13.32 0.00
N ALA A 190 -16.46 13.30 -1.33
CA ALA A 190 -15.63 12.30 -2.00
C ALA A 190 -14.20 12.21 -1.45
N ILE A 191 -13.60 13.34 -1.06
CA ILE A 191 -12.24 13.36 -0.48
C ILE A 191 -12.23 12.76 0.92
N GLU A 192 -13.26 13.04 1.73
CA GLU A 192 -13.38 12.46 3.07
C GLU A 192 -13.66 10.95 2.97
N GLY A 193 -14.52 10.55 2.02
CA GLY A 193 -14.80 9.15 1.70
C GLY A 193 -13.55 8.39 1.30
N HIS A 194 -12.74 8.97 0.41
CA HIS A 194 -11.46 8.41 -0.06
C HIS A 194 -10.40 8.29 1.05
N ARG A 195 -10.57 9.01 2.16
CA ARG A 195 -9.69 8.96 3.34
C ARG A 195 -10.22 8.05 4.44
N LEU A 196 -11.47 7.61 4.39
CA LEU A 196 -12.07 6.74 5.40
C LEU A 196 -11.26 5.44 5.62
N PRO A 197 -10.77 4.74 4.57
CA PRO A 197 -9.91 3.57 4.75
C PRO A 197 -8.63 3.84 5.55
N ILE A 198 -7.99 5.00 5.36
CA ILE A 198 -6.81 5.40 6.15
C ILE A 198 -7.19 5.52 7.62
N LEU A 199 -8.27 6.24 7.91
CA LEU A 199 -8.69 6.53 9.28
C LEU A 199 -9.08 5.24 10.04
N LEU A 200 -9.81 4.35 9.38
CA LEU A 200 -10.21 3.07 9.98
C LEU A 200 -9.01 2.14 10.19
N TYR A 201 -8.07 2.10 9.25
CA TYR A 201 -6.85 1.32 9.43
C TYR A 201 -6.00 1.88 10.58
N GLU A 202 -5.84 3.21 10.68
CA GLU A 202 -5.14 3.85 11.81
C GLU A 202 -5.81 3.53 13.16
N GLU A 203 -7.14 3.61 13.23
CA GLU A 203 -7.89 3.25 14.43
C GLU A 203 -7.68 1.78 14.79
N SER A 204 -7.57 0.88 13.81
CA SER A 204 -7.29 -0.54 14.04
C SER A 204 -5.88 -0.78 14.63
N VAL A 205 -4.94 0.13 14.43
CA VAL A 205 -3.61 0.07 15.07
C VAL A 205 -3.73 0.36 16.57
N TRP A 206 -4.52 1.36 16.95
CA TRP A 206 -4.73 1.76 18.34
C TRP A 206 -5.69 0.83 19.10
N SER A 207 -6.70 0.33 18.41
CA SER A 207 -7.77 -0.49 18.95
C SER A 207 -8.03 -1.67 18.00
N PRO A 208 -7.19 -2.72 18.07
CA PRO A 208 -7.28 -3.87 17.16
C PRO A 208 -8.69 -4.46 17.09
N ILE A 209 -9.26 -4.45 15.89
CA ILE A 209 -10.57 -4.99 15.58
C ILE A 209 -10.39 -6.42 15.11
N SER A 210 -10.97 -7.38 15.83
CA SER A 210 -10.88 -8.79 15.45
C SER A 210 -11.43 -9.01 14.05
N GLY A 211 -10.60 -9.55 13.16
CA GLY A 211 -11.01 -9.83 11.79
C GLY A 211 -10.84 -8.66 10.81
N PHE A 212 -10.13 -7.59 11.15
CA PHE A 212 -9.92 -6.43 10.28
C PHE A 212 -8.51 -5.83 10.39
N GLY A 213 -7.95 -5.46 9.24
CA GLY A 213 -6.75 -4.63 9.11
C GLY A 213 -5.59 -5.08 9.98
N TRP A 214 -5.13 -4.18 10.86
CA TRP A 214 -3.96 -4.38 11.72
C TRP A 214 -4.00 -5.67 12.56
N ALA A 215 -5.18 -6.20 12.88
CA ALA A 215 -5.29 -7.43 13.67
C ALA A 215 -4.71 -8.67 12.95
N PHE A 216 -4.49 -8.61 11.64
CA PHE A 216 -3.83 -9.65 10.86
C PHE A 216 -2.32 -9.44 10.70
N SER A 217 -1.81 -8.27 11.05
CA SER A 217 -0.46 -7.86 10.70
C SER A 217 0.60 -8.64 11.51
N ALA A 218 1.77 -8.85 10.91
CA ALA A 218 2.89 -9.51 11.59
C ALA A 218 3.46 -8.63 12.70
N GLU A 219 3.29 -7.32 12.57
CA GLU A 219 3.63 -6.29 13.54
C GLU A 219 2.84 -6.40 14.83
N PHE A 220 1.60 -6.90 14.75
CA PHE A 220 0.72 -7.09 15.89
C PHE A 220 0.78 -8.52 16.43
N THR A 221 0.76 -9.51 15.55
CA THR A 221 0.63 -10.93 15.92
C THR A 221 1.96 -11.65 16.10
N GLY A 222 3.02 -11.17 15.43
CA GLY A 222 4.30 -11.85 15.29
C GLY A 222 4.32 -12.97 14.27
N GLU A 223 3.17 -13.29 13.70
CA GLU A 223 3.01 -14.29 12.66
C GLU A 223 2.75 -13.61 11.33
N ILE A 224 3.41 -14.09 10.29
CA ILE A 224 3.21 -13.58 8.94
C ILE A 224 1.82 -14.05 8.46
N PRO A 225 0.92 -13.13 8.07
CA PRO A 225 -0.41 -13.52 7.59
C PRO A 225 -0.32 -14.27 6.26
N SER A 226 -1.30 -15.14 6.03
CA SER A 226 -1.51 -15.80 4.75
C SER A 226 -2.99 -16.10 4.54
N PHE A 227 -3.41 -16.20 3.29
CA PHE A 227 -4.79 -16.61 2.96
C PHE A 227 -5.16 -17.96 3.60
N GLU A 228 -4.23 -18.92 3.60
CA GLU A 228 -4.43 -20.25 4.19
C GLU A 228 -4.58 -20.19 5.72
N SER A 229 -3.70 -19.47 6.42
CA SER A 229 -3.74 -19.37 7.88
C SER A 229 -5.00 -18.66 8.38
N LEU A 230 -5.53 -17.72 7.60
CA LEU A 230 -6.77 -17.01 7.89
C LEU A 230 -8.03 -17.77 7.42
N GLY A 231 -7.88 -18.81 6.59
CA GLY A 231 -9.00 -19.58 6.06
C GLY A 231 -9.87 -18.79 5.06
N VAL A 232 -9.27 -17.83 4.35
CA VAL A 232 -9.92 -16.93 3.39
C VAL A 232 -9.33 -17.11 1.99
N ALA A 233 -10.09 -16.74 0.97
CA ALA A 233 -9.63 -16.80 -0.42
C ALA A 233 -9.07 -15.45 -0.92
N ARG A 234 -8.19 -15.50 -1.91
CA ARG A 234 -7.87 -14.32 -2.72
C ARG A 234 -9.14 -13.84 -3.45
N GLY A 235 -9.36 -12.53 -3.44
CA GLY A 235 -10.56 -11.89 -3.99
C GLY A 235 -11.80 -12.01 -3.09
N GLU A 236 -11.65 -12.51 -1.87
CA GLU A 236 -12.74 -12.50 -0.88
C GLU A 236 -13.03 -11.08 -0.42
N VAL A 237 -14.31 -10.77 -0.21
CA VAL A 237 -14.78 -9.47 0.25
C VAL A 237 -15.57 -9.64 1.53
N VAL A 238 -15.16 -8.91 2.57
CA VAL A 238 -15.83 -8.81 3.86
C VAL A 238 -16.43 -7.41 3.97
N THR A 239 -17.74 -7.32 4.09
CA THR A 239 -18.42 -6.05 4.37
C THR A 239 -18.42 -5.78 5.88
N LEU A 240 -18.04 -4.57 6.27
CA LEU A 240 -18.12 -4.10 7.65
C LEU A 240 -19.31 -3.17 7.83
N ASP A 241 -20.13 -3.41 8.85
CA ASP A 241 -21.38 -2.70 9.16
C ASP A 241 -21.53 -2.33 10.65
#